data_AF-A0A453G8Z8-F1
#
_entry.id   AF-A0A453G8Z8-F1
#
_cell.length_a   1.000
_cell.length_b   1.000
_cell.length_c   1.000
_cell.angle_alpha   90.00
_cell.angle_beta   90.00
_cell.angle_gamma   90.00
#
_symmetry.space_group_name_H-M   'P 1'
#
loop_
_entity.id
_entity.type
_entity.pdbx_description
1 polymer ?
#
loop_
_entity_poly.entity_id
_entity_poly.type
_entity_poly.pdbx_seq_one_letter_code
_entity_poly.pdbx_strand_id
1 'polypeptide(L)'
;QGVDAELALKPFMPVAIQVLECSFLSGIKVRKVNPLLSVLKPKLVLFPEDLKSRCPSKEDAPWSYLYYSKGKTIEIPNTREDFEVGLPTDVAFGLQPRQLDKAIAVARLRAKLHLSKGQYVLVAPKDQSDESNRQLLHWGAVDAGRLLSALQEKGIECAFPADDDDGPAGCERSILITSPGEALVKMAPEKTVIYCDDESTTRLIYDALSSVCNGI
;
A
#
# COMPACT_ATOMS: atom_id res chain seq x y z
N GLN A 1 0.31 41.63 -6.56
CA GLN A 1 0.39 42.27 -7.88
C GLN A 1 0.05 43.75 -7.67
N GLY A 2 0.96 44.64 -8.04
CA GLY A 2 0.66 46.07 -8.15
C GLY A 2 -0.21 46.31 -9.37
N VAL A 3 -0.96 47.41 -9.36
CA VAL A 3 -1.63 47.89 -10.57
C VAL A 3 -0.53 48.39 -11.51
N ASP A 4 -0.56 47.98 -12.78
CA ASP A 4 0.33 48.54 -13.79
C ASP A 4 -0.06 50.01 -14.01
N ALA A 5 0.68 50.91 -13.34
CA ALA A 5 0.40 52.33 -13.36
C ALA A 5 0.55 52.92 -14.77
N GLU A 6 1.47 52.41 -15.58
CA GLU A 6 1.64 52.88 -16.96
C GLU A 6 0.42 52.54 -17.80
N LEU A 7 -0.09 51.32 -17.67
CA LEU A 7 -1.31 50.90 -18.36
C LEU A 7 -2.54 51.66 -17.85
N ALA A 8 -2.66 51.83 -16.53
CA ALA A 8 -3.79 52.49 -15.90
C ALA A 8 -3.85 54.00 -16.20
N LEU A 9 -2.70 54.65 -16.35
CA LEU A 9 -2.60 56.10 -16.59
C LEU A 9 -2.56 56.47 -18.09
N LYS A 10 -2.43 55.48 -18.99
CA LYS A 10 -2.36 55.69 -20.44
C LYS A 10 -3.46 56.61 -21.01
N PRO A 11 -4.72 56.57 -20.55
CA PRO A 11 -5.77 57.48 -21.04
C PRO A 11 -5.61 58.95 -20.60
N PHE A 12 -4.76 59.21 -19.59
CA PHE A 12 -4.57 60.53 -18.99
C PHE A 12 -3.28 61.22 -19.44
N MET A 13 -2.54 60.65 -20.39
CA MET A 13 -1.39 61.31 -21.01
C MET A 13 -1.85 62.30 -22.10
N PRO A 14 -1.28 63.51 -22.20
CA PRO A 14 -0.06 64.00 -21.55
C PRO A 14 -0.33 64.99 -20.39
N VAL A 15 -1.18 64.65 -19.41
CA VAL A 15 -1.44 65.56 -18.30
C VAL A 15 -0.32 65.47 -17.26
N ALA A 16 0.25 66.62 -16.88
CA ALA A 16 1.24 66.74 -15.81
C ALA A 16 0.56 66.67 -14.43
N ILE A 17 0.25 65.46 -13.97
CA ILE A 17 -0.36 65.21 -12.65
C ILE A 17 0.65 64.48 -11.76
N GLN A 18 0.71 64.86 -10.49
CA GLN A 18 1.42 64.08 -9.47
C GLN A 18 0.59 62.84 -9.11
N VAL A 19 1.05 61.66 -9.53
CA VAL A 19 0.42 60.39 -9.15
C VAL A 19 1.09 59.83 -7.90
N LEU A 20 0.29 59.60 -6.85
CA LEU A 20 0.73 58.95 -5.61
C LEU A 20 0.07 57.57 -5.53
N GLU A 21 0.87 56.51 -5.56
CA GLU A 21 0.38 55.16 -5.28
C GLU A 21 0.32 54.93 -3.77
N CYS A 22 -0.86 55.09 -3.19
CA CYS A 22 -1.10 54.77 -1.78
C CYS A 22 -1.64 53.34 -1.65
N SER A 23 -0.79 52.44 -1.14
CA SER A 23 -1.17 51.04 -0.93
C SER A 23 -1.90 50.86 0.41
N PHE A 24 -3.24 50.83 0.37
CA PHE A 24 -4.10 50.49 1.51
C PHE A 24 -4.48 49.01 1.55
N LEU A 25 -3.57 48.13 1.12
CA LEU A 25 -3.86 46.70 1.01
C LEU A 25 -4.20 46.11 2.38
N SER A 26 -5.46 45.66 2.49
CA SER A 26 -5.98 44.93 3.64
C SER A 26 -5.60 43.45 3.50
N GLY A 27 -4.39 43.10 3.93
CA GLY A 27 -3.89 41.74 3.85
C GLY A 27 -2.88 41.41 4.96
N ILE A 28 -2.61 40.13 5.13
CA ILE A 28 -1.58 39.67 6.07
C ILE A 28 -0.21 40.10 5.52
N LYS A 29 0.50 40.91 6.31
CA LYS A 29 1.89 41.28 6.00
C LYS A 29 2.79 40.06 6.19
N VAL A 30 3.80 39.88 5.34
CA VAL A 30 4.77 38.76 5.39
C VAL A 30 5.35 38.54 6.79
N ARG A 31 5.69 39.63 7.50
CA ARG A 31 6.18 39.59 8.89
C ARG A 31 5.24 38.93 9.91
N LYS A 32 3.95 38.81 9.59
CA LYS A 32 2.94 38.15 10.43
C LYS A 32 2.71 36.67 10.05
N VAL A 33 3.26 36.20 8.92
CA VAL A 33 3.09 34.81 8.47
C VAL A 33 3.79 33.83 9.42
N ASN A 34 5.05 34.08 9.77
CA ASN A 34 5.79 33.25 10.72
C ASN A 34 5.13 33.16 12.11
N PRO A 35 4.75 34.29 12.75
CA PRO A 35 3.99 34.25 14.00
C PRO A 35 2.67 33.47 13.90
N LEU A 36 1.99 33.53 12.76
CA LEU A 36 0.76 32.76 12.55
C LEU A 36 1.05 31.26 12.46
N LEU A 37 2.08 30.87 11.71
CA LEU A 37 2.48 29.46 11.56
C LEU A 37 2.97 28.87 12.89
N SER A 38 3.69 29.64 13.71
CA SER A 38 4.14 29.18 15.03
C SER A 38 3.00 28.94 16.02
N VAL A 39 1.91 29.70 15.91
CA VAL A 39 0.68 29.50 16.71
C VAL A 39 -0.13 28.31 16.19
N LEU A 40 -0.32 28.22 14.87
CA LEU A 40 -1.15 27.18 14.26
C LEU A 40 -0.48 25.80 14.25
N LYS A 41 0.86 25.74 14.22
CA LYS A 41 1.66 24.52 14.15
C LYS A 41 1.10 23.50 13.13
N PRO A 42 0.90 23.91 11.86
CA PRO A 42 0.30 23.05 10.86
C PRO A 42 1.20 21.87 10.54
N LYS A 43 0.63 20.75 10.07
CA LYS A 43 1.43 19.64 9.51
C LYS A 43 1.96 19.96 8.11
N LEU A 44 1.14 20.65 7.31
CA LEU A 44 1.40 20.96 5.92
C LEU A 44 0.95 22.39 5.59
N VAL A 45 1.79 23.14 4.87
CA VAL A 45 1.52 24.50 4.41
C VAL A 45 1.51 24.54 2.89
N LEU A 46 0.40 24.97 2.30
CA LEU A 46 0.31 25.29 0.88
C LEU A 46 0.66 26.76 0.67
N PHE A 47 1.63 27.04 -0.19
CA PHE A 47 2.15 28.39 -0.40
C PHE A 47 2.24 28.75 -1.90
N PRO A 48 1.92 29.99 -2.31
CA PRO A 48 2.04 30.41 -3.71
C PRO A 48 3.48 30.32 -4.22
N GLU A 49 3.67 29.71 -5.40
CA GLU A 49 4.99 29.51 -6.00
C GLU A 49 5.69 30.84 -6.34
N ASP A 50 4.93 31.84 -6.80
CA ASP A 50 5.39 33.18 -7.15
C ASP A 50 5.90 33.99 -5.94
N LEU A 51 5.51 33.59 -4.73
CA LEU A 51 5.92 34.25 -3.49
C LEU A 51 7.01 33.50 -2.73
N LYS A 52 7.55 32.41 -3.30
CA LYS A 52 8.52 31.52 -2.62
C LYS A 52 9.74 32.25 -2.06
N SER A 53 10.26 33.26 -2.76
CA SER A 53 11.40 34.09 -2.30
C SER A 53 11.07 34.99 -1.11
N ARG A 54 9.78 35.26 -0.88
CA ARG A 54 9.26 36.05 0.24
C ARG A 54 8.75 35.16 1.37
N CYS A 55 8.80 33.85 1.19
CA CYS A 55 8.49 32.89 2.23
C CYS A 55 9.60 32.95 3.29
N PRO A 56 9.26 33.02 4.59
CA PRO A 56 10.24 32.90 5.64
C PRO A 56 11.03 31.57 5.58
N SER A 57 12.26 31.58 6.10
CA SER A 57 13.24 30.50 5.98
C SER A 57 12.69 29.14 6.40
N LYS A 58 13.04 28.12 5.62
CA LYS A 58 12.58 26.73 5.76
C LYS A 58 13.39 25.92 6.76
N GLU A 59 14.58 26.39 7.11
CA GLU A 59 15.65 25.56 7.63
C GLU A 59 15.39 25.01 9.03
N ASP A 60 14.48 25.64 9.80
CA ASP A 60 14.09 25.20 11.16
C ASP A 60 12.58 24.96 11.35
N ALA A 61 11.79 24.92 10.26
CA ALA A 61 10.35 24.78 10.38
C ALA A 61 9.94 23.30 10.57
N PRO A 62 9.17 22.93 11.61
CA PRO A 62 8.73 21.55 11.84
C PRO A 62 7.59 21.10 10.91
N TRP A 63 7.28 21.85 9.85
CA TRP A 63 6.16 21.59 8.94
C TRP A 63 6.60 21.60 7.48
N SER A 64 5.93 20.80 6.66
CA SER A 64 6.25 20.67 5.24
C SER A 64 5.57 21.76 4.40
N TYR A 65 6.25 22.22 3.35
CA TYR A 65 5.72 23.20 2.40
C TYR A 65 5.47 22.56 1.04
N LEU A 66 4.27 22.78 0.50
CA LEU A 66 3.94 22.53 -0.91
C LEU A 66 3.66 23.85 -1.61
N TYR A 67 4.04 23.93 -2.88
CA TYR A 67 3.88 25.13 -3.68
C TYR A 67 2.79 24.96 -4.72
N TYR A 68 1.92 25.96 -4.82
CA TYR A 68 0.87 25.97 -5.82
C TYR A 68 1.07 27.06 -6.86
N SER A 69 0.74 26.74 -8.10
CA SER A 69 0.58 27.69 -9.18
C SER A 69 -0.74 27.45 -9.92
N LYS A 70 -1.24 28.50 -10.55
CA LYS A 70 -2.53 28.49 -11.22
C LYS A 70 -2.54 27.41 -12.31
N GLY A 71 -3.55 26.54 -12.28
CA GLY A 71 -3.75 25.48 -13.28
C GLY A 71 -2.94 24.20 -13.07
N LYS A 72 -2.18 24.08 -11.98
CA LYS A 72 -1.48 22.84 -11.62
C LYS A 72 -2.21 22.10 -10.50
N THR A 73 -2.40 20.80 -10.68
CA THR A 73 -2.83 19.89 -9.61
C THR A 73 -1.67 19.61 -8.68
N ILE A 74 -1.92 19.58 -7.37
CA ILE A 74 -0.92 19.27 -6.35
C ILE A 74 -1.31 17.99 -5.67
N GLU A 75 -0.38 17.06 -5.64
CA GLU A 75 -0.52 15.84 -4.86
C GLU A 75 -0.23 16.15 -3.40
N ILE A 76 -1.27 16.01 -2.57
CA ILE A 76 -1.13 16.18 -1.13
C ILE A 76 -0.73 14.82 -0.56
N PRO A 77 0.45 14.71 0.08
CA PRO A 77 0.87 13.46 0.69
C PRO A 77 -0.12 13.09 1.80
N ASN A 78 -0.58 11.85 1.79
CA ASN A 78 -1.37 11.33 2.89
C ASN A 78 -0.44 11.16 4.11
N THR A 79 -0.61 12.00 5.11
CA THR A 79 0.17 11.96 6.36
C THR A 79 -0.45 11.05 7.43
N ARG A 80 -1.48 10.27 7.07
CA ARG A 80 -2.08 9.29 7.97
C ARG A 80 -1.22 8.03 8.00
N GLU A 81 -0.67 7.71 9.16
CA GLU A 81 0.01 6.43 9.43
C GLU A 81 -1.01 5.29 9.47
N ASP A 82 -2.20 5.57 10.02
CA ASP A 82 -3.29 4.61 10.12
C ASP A 82 -4.44 4.94 9.17
N PHE A 83 -4.92 3.92 8.46
CA PHE A 83 -6.07 4.01 7.58
C PHE A 83 -7.27 3.29 8.20
N GLU A 84 -8.11 4.04 8.90
CA GLU A 84 -9.37 3.52 9.44
C GLU A 84 -10.47 3.46 8.38
N VAL A 85 -11.10 2.29 8.28
CA VAL A 85 -12.18 2.04 7.33
C VAL A 85 -13.35 1.40 8.06
N GLY A 86 -14.55 1.91 7.82
CA GLY A 86 -15.77 1.27 8.30
C GLY A 86 -15.99 -0.06 7.57
N LEU A 87 -16.23 -1.12 8.35
CA LEU A 87 -16.67 -2.40 7.82
C LEU A 87 -18.15 -2.60 8.20
N PRO A 88 -19.07 -2.57 7.24
CA PRO A 88 -20.48 -2.86 7.47
C PRO A 88 -20.67 -4.26 8.06
N THR A 89 -21.64 -4.43 8.95
CA THR A 89 -21.82 -5.66 9.71
C THR A 89 -22.20 -6.85 8.82
N ASP A 90 -22.96 -6.61 7.76
CA ASP A 90 -23.30 -7.60 6.73
C ASP A 90 -22.05 -8.15 6.02
N VAL A 91 -21.06 -7.29 5.77
CA VAL A 91 -19.77 -7.70 5.20
C VAL A 91 -18.91 -8.41 6.25
N ALA A 92 -18.91 -7.91 7.50
CA ALA A 92 -18.15 -8.49 8.59
C ALA A 92 -18.60 -9.91 8.94
N PHE A 93 -19.91 -10.19 8.94
CA PHE A 93 -20.46 -11.52 9.22
C PHE A 93 -20.12 -12.55 8.14
N GLY A 94 -19.81 -12.11 6.91
CA GLY A 94 -19.35 -13.00 5.84
C GLY A 94 -17.88 -13.40 5.96
N LEU A 95 -17.11 -12.78 6.85
CA LEU A 95 -15.70 -13.12 7.04
C LEU A 95 -15.57 -14.50 7.68
N GLN A 96 -14.60 -15.27 7.20
CA GLN A 96 -14.19 -16.55 7.79
C GLN A 96 -12.75 -16.44 8.27
N PRO A 97 -12.49 -15.83 9.45
CA PRO A 97 -11.15 -15.67 9.97
C PRO A 97 -10.52 -17.03 10.29
N ARG A 98 -9.30 -17.23 9.81
CA ARG A 98 -8.42 -18.34 10.18
C ARG A 98 -7.36 -17.82 11.14
N GLN A 99 -7.17 -18.52 12.25
CA GLN A 99 -6.20 -18.10 13.25
C GLN A 99 -4.77 -18.28 12.69
N LEU A 100 -4.00 -17.19 12.71
CA LEU A 100 -2.58 -17.16 12.33
C LEU A 100 -1.71 -17.49 13.54
N ASP A 101 -1.96 -16.76 14.63
CA ASP A 101 -1.20 -16.85 15.87
C ASP A 101 -2.16 -16.61 17.05
N LYS A 102 -1.66 -16.70 18.28
CA LYS A 102 -2.43 -16.48 19.51
C LYS A 102 -3.15 -15.12 19.52
N ALA A 103 -2.58 -14.11 18.85
CA ALA A 103 -3.11 -12.75 18.82
C ALA A 103 -3.76 -12.33 17.48
N ILE A 104 -3.54 -13.08 16.39
CA ILE A 104 -3.90 -12.62 15.04
C ILE A 104 -4.73 -13.68 14.33
N ALA A 105 -5.86 -13.27 13.77
CA ALA A 105 -6.66 -14.05 12.83
C ALA A 105 -6.81 -13.27 11.52
N VAL A 106 -6.79 -13.99 10.39
CA VAL A 106 -6.79 -13.40 9.06
C VAL A 106 -7.98 -13.93 8.27
N ALA A 107 -8.72 -13.04 7.61
CA ALA A 107 -9.81 -13.38 6.70
C ALA A 107 -9.60 -12.67 5.36
N ARG A 108 -9.94 -13.32 4.25
CA ARG A 108 -9.93 -12.70 2.93
C ARG A 108 -11.23 -11.94 2.71
N LEU A 109 -11.12 -10.67 2.34
CA LEU A 109 -12.26 -9.83 2.00
C LEU A 109 -12.09 -9.28 0.59
N ARG A 110 -13.05 -9.57 -0.29
CA ARG A 110 -13.19 -8.89 -1.58
C ARG A 110 -14.20 -7.76 -1.43
N ALA A 111 -13.73 -6.53 -1.32
CA ALA A 111 -14.58 -5.35 -1.17
C ALA A 111 -14.07 -4.19 -2.03
N LYS A 112 -14.97 -3.26 -2.36
CA LYS A 112 -14.62 -1.97 -2.93
C LYS A 112 -14.57 -0.92 -1.83
N LEU A 113 -13.57 -0.06 -1.88
CA LEU A 113 -13.46 1.09 -0.98
C LEU A 113 -14.35 2.21 -1.48
N HIS A 114 -15.25 2.70 -0.62
CA HIS A 114 -16.20 3.76 -0.95
C HIS A 114 -16.11 4.90 0.07
N LEU A 115 -16.11 6.15 -0.38
CA LEU A 115 -16.16 7.33 0.49
C LEU A 115 -17.62 7.75 0.71
N SER A 116 -18.13 7.65 1.92
CA SER A 116 -19.49 8.04 2.28
C SER A 116 -19.49 8.89 3.54
N LYS A 117 -20.13 10.07 3.48
CA LYS A 117 -20.23 11.01 4.63
C LYS A 117 -18.87 11.34 5.29
N GLY A 118 -17.80 11.40 4.50
CA GLY A 118 -16.44 11.69 4.98
C GLY A 118 -15.69 10.51 5.60
N GLN A 119 -16.28 9.31 5.63
CA GLN A 119 -15.63 8.08 6.09
C GLN A 119 -15.46 7.08 4.95
N TYR A 120 -14.31 6.42 4.92
CA TYR A 120 -14.11 5.30 4.00
C TYR A 120 -14.84 4.07 4.54
N VAL A 121 -15.55 3.36 3.68
CA VAL A 121 -16.33 2.16 4.01
C VAL A 121 -16.04 1.07 2.98
N LEU A 122 -15.89 -0.18 3.44
CA LEU A 122 -15.73 -1.35 2.59
C LEU A 122 -17.10 -1.89 2.19
N VAL A 123 -17.35 -2.04 0.89
CA VAL A 123 -18.63 -2.53 0.36
C VAL A 123 -18.39 -3.81 -0.43
N ALA A 124 -19.14 -4.86 -0.11
CA ALA A 124 -19.09 -6.11 -0.86
C ALA A 124 -19.60 -5.91 -2.30
N PRO A 125 -18.93 -6.49 -3.31
CA PRO A 125 -19.40 -6.44 -4.69
C PRO A 125 -20.72 -7.21 -4.83
N LYS A 126 -21.68 -6.63 -5.56
CA LYS A 126 -23.01 -7.23 -5.81
C LYS A 126 -22.97 -8.46 -6.71
N ASP A 127 -21.95 -8.56 -7.57
CA ASP A 127 -21.79 -9.63 -8.55
C ASP A 127 -20.77 -10.64 -8.02
N GLN A 128 -21.24 -11.66 -7.32
CA GLN A 128 -20.46 -12.84 -6.97
C GLN A 128 -20.63 -13.90 -8.06
N SER A 129 -20.19 -13.61 -9.29
CA SER A 129 -20.07 -14.63 -10.32
C SER A 129 -18.68 -15.26 -10.26
N ASP A 130 -18.68 -16.58 -10.16
CA ASP A 130 -17.59 -17.54 -10.26
C ASP A 130 -16.54 -17.57 -9.14
N GLU A 131 -16.80 -18.46 -8.16
CA GLU A 131 -15.81 -18.99 -7.22
C GLU A 131 -14.81 -19.98 -7.86
N SER A 132 -14.86 -20.19 -9.17
CA SER A 132 -14.13 -21.26 -9.86
C SER A 132 -12.64 -21.00 -10.07
N ASN A 133 -12.16 -19.75 -9.88
CA ASN A 133 -10.74 -19.37 -9.96
C ASN A 133 -10.23 -18.77 -8.66
N ARG A 134 -10.42 -19.47 -7.54
CA ARG A 134 -9.77 -19.14 -6.26
C ARG A 134 -8.25 -19.39 -6.38
N GLN A 135 -7.49 -18.39 -6.81
CA GLN A 135 -6.06 -18.35 -6.52
C GLN A 135 -5.91 -18.18 -5.00
N LEU A 136 -5.80 -19.32 -4.31
CA LEU A 136 -5.50 -19.37 -2.89
C LEU A 136 -4.08 -18.85 -2.69
N LEU A 137 -3.93 -17.83 -1.84
CA LEU A 137 -2.61 -17.41 -1.39
C LEU A 137 -2.23 -18.34 -0.24
N HIS A 138 -1.30 -19.24 -0.51
CA HIS A 138 -0.71 -20.08 0.53
C HIS A 138 0.25 -19.25 1.37
N TRP A 139 0.24 -19.46 2.68
CA TRP A 139 1.03 -18.69 3.63
C TRP A 139 1.54 -19.59 4.76
N GLY A 140 2.70 -19.21 5.31
CA GLY A 140 3.43 -19.98 6.32
C GLY A 140 4.54 -20.84 5.73
N ALA A 141 5.46 -21.26 6.61
CA ALA A 141 6.51 -22.20 6.26
C ALA A 141 5.92 -23.61 6.08
N VAL A 142 6.33 -24.30 5.02
CA VAL A 142 5.88 -25.67 4.74
C VAL A 142 6.60 -26.63 5.68
N ASP A 143 5.83 -27.41 6.44
CA ASP A 143 6.39 -28.47 7.27
C ASP A 143 6.76 -29.68 6.40
N ALA A 144 8.05 -30.03 6.41
CA ALA A 144 8.61 -31.05 5.52
C ALA A 144 8.02 -32.43 5.78
N GLY A 145 7.80 -32.77 7.06
CA GLY A 145 7.23 -34.06 7.45
C GLY A 145 5.77 -34.18 7.00
N ARG A 146 4.97 -33.13 7.23
CA ARG A 146 3.57 -33.09 6.77
C ARG A 146 3.45 -33.15 5.25
N LEU A 147 4.33 -32.46 4.53
CA LEU A 147 4.35 -32.53 3.07
C LEU A 147 4.73 -33.94 2.58
N LEU A 148 5.74 -34.56 3.18
CA LEU A 148 6.12 -35.94 2.84
C LEU A 148 4.94 -36.90 3.03
N SER A 149 4.24 -36.82 4.16
CA SER A 149 3.04 -37.63 4.42
C SER A 149 1.94 -37.36 3.41
N ALA A 150 1.65 -36.09 3.09
CA ALA A 150 0.62 -35.73 2.13
C ALA A 150 0.93 -36.22 0.69
N LEU A 151 2.20 -36.22 0.28
CA LEU A 151 2.63 -36.78 -1.00
C LEU A 151 2.42 -38.30 -1.04
N GLN A 152 2.83 -39.00 0.03
CA GLN A 152 2.65 -40.45 0.14
C GLN A 152 1.17 -40.87 0.15
N GLU A 153 0.29 -40.11 0.83
CA GLU A 153 -1.16 -40.32 0.80
C GLU A 153 -1.76 -40.17 -0.61
N LYS A 154 -1.13 -39.37 -1.47
CA LYS A 154 -1.50 -39.21 -2.89
C LYS A 154 -0.91 -40.30 -3.79
N GLY A 155 -0.23 -41.30 -3.22
CA GLY A 155 0.37 -42.42 -3.95
C GLY A 155 1.69 -42.08 -4.63
N ILE A 156 2.36 -40.98 -4.21
CA ILE A 156 3.67 -40.58 -4.71
C ILE A 156 4.75 -41.26 -3.87
N GLU A 157 5.70 -41.92 -4.52
CA GLU A 157 6.88 -42.44 -3.84
C GLU A 157 7.91 -41.33 -3.69
N CYS A 158 8.19 -40.94 -2.44
CA CYS A 158 9.09 -39.85 -2.14
C CYS A 158 9.84 -40.06 -0.81
N ALA A 159 11.04 -39.51 -0.73
CA ALA A 159 11.90 -39.59 0.44
C ALA A 159 12.74 -38.31 0.60
N PHE A 160 13.25 -38.08 1.81
CA PHE A 160 14.31 -37.11 2.03
C PHE A 160 15.62 -37.64 1.42
N PRO A 161 16.44 -36.79 0.77
CA PRO A 161 17.76 -37.19 0.35
C PRO A 161 18.64 -37.51 1.57
N ALA A 162 19.51 -38.51 1.41
CA ALA A 162 20.34 -39.04 2.50
C ALA A 162 21.29 -38.01 3.15
N ASP A 163 21.55 -36.89 2.48
CA ASP A 163 22.44 -35.82 2.95
C ASP A 163 21.71 -34.67 3.71
N ASP A 164 20.37 -34.69 3.80
CA ASP A 164 19.56 -33.59 4.38
C ASP A 164 19.21 -33.79 5.88
N ASP A 165 19.71 -34.86 6.52
CA ASP A 165 19.27 -35.29 7.87
C ASP A 165 19.83 -34.43 9.03
N ASP A 166 20.84 -33.59 8.79
CA ASP A 166 21.60 -32.91 9.86
C ASP A 166 21.62 -31.36 9.77
N GLY A 167 20.74 -30.77 8.95
CA GLY A 167 20.64 -29.31 8.82
C GLY A 167 19.89 -28.64 9.98
N PRO A 168 20.37 -27.50 10.53
CA PRO A 168 19.66 -26.78 11.59
C PRO A 168 18.25 -26.36 11.14
N ALA A 169 17.31 -26.29 12.09
CA ALA A 169 15.94 -25.84 11.86
C ALA A 169 15.93 -24.44 11.20
N GLY A 170 15.63 -24.39 9.90
CA GLY A 170 15.68 -23.16 9.08
C GLY A 170 16.46 -23.28 7.77
N CYS A 171 17.19 -24.37 7.54
CA CYS A 171 17.84 -24.66 6.26
C CYS A 171 16.86 -25.11 5.17
N GLU A 172 17.26 -24.91 3.90
CA GLU A 172 16.56 -25.44 2.73
C GLU A 172 16.47 -26.96 2.84
N ARG A 173 15.26 -27.51 2.86
CA ARG A 173 15.01 -28.96 2.86
C ARG A 173 14.52 -29.40 1.50
N SER A 174 14.87 -30.60 1.10
CA SER A 174 14.44 -31.15 -0.17
C SER A 174 13.73 -32.49 -0.03
N ILE A 175 12.73 -32.73 -0.88
CA ILE A 175 12.04 -34.02 -1.01
C ILE A 175 12.23 -34.50 -2.43
N LEU A 176 12.82 -35.68 -2.57
CA LEU A 176 12.99 -36.37 -3.84
C LEU A 176 11.79 -37.26 -4.10
N ILE A 177 11.22 -37.16 -5.30
CA ILE A 177 10.11 -37.98 -5.77
C ILE A 177 10.64 -38.94 -6.83
N THR A 178 10.42 -40.25 -6.64
CA THR A 178 10.95 -41.32 -7.49
C THR A 178 9.87 -41.95 -8.38
N SER A 179 8.59 -41.78 -8.07
CA SER A 179 7.45 -42.29 -8.86
C SER A 179 6.20 -41.44 -8.57
N PRO A 180 5.34 -41.10 -9.55
CA PRO A 180 5.24 -41.61 -10.94
C PRO A 180 6.21 -40.98 -11.95
N GLY A 181 6.97 -39.96 -11.57
CA GLY A 181 8.03 -39.35 -12.36
C GLY A 181 9.09 -38.72 -11.45
N GLU A 182 10.29 -38.47 -11.98
CA GLU A 182 11.35 -37.82 -11.20
C GLU A 182 11.02 -36.35 -10.96
N ALA A 183 10.95 -35.96 -9.68
CA ALA A 183 10.73 -34.57 -9.30
C ALA A 183 11.47 -34.23 -7.99
N LEU A 184 11.73 -32.95 -7.79
CA LEU A 184 12.40 -32.42 -6.61
C LEU A 184 11.60 -31.24 -6.06
N VAL A 185 11.21 -31.32 -4.79
CA VAL A 185 10.58 -30.21 -4.08
C VAL A 185 11.58 -29.63 -3.11
N LYS A 186 11.97 -28.36 -3.31
CA LYS A 186 12.85 -27.62 -2.40
C LYS A 186 12.04 -26.64 -1.58
N MET A 187 12.25 -26.65 -0.27
CA MET A 187 11.53 -25.82 0.67
C MET A 187 12.52 -24.97 1.46
N ALA A 188 12.45 -23.67 1.27
CA ALA A 188 13.12 -22.66 2.08
C ALA A 188 12.07 -21.92 2.94
N PRO A 189 12.48 -21.21 4.00
CA PRO A 189 11.55 -20.48 4.87
C PRO A 189 10.61 -19.52 4.14
N GLU A 190 11.06 -18.92 3.04
CA GLU A 190 10.29 -17.90 2.29
C GLU A 190 9.74 -18.39 0.95
N LYS A 191 10.17 -19.56 0.46
CA LYS A 191 9.76 -20.08 -0.85
C LYS A 191 9.80 -21.59 -0.91
N THR A 192 8.87 -22.17 -1.65
CA THR A 192 8.91 -23.58 -2.04
C THR A 192 8.97 -23.65 -3.56
N VAL A 193 9.89 -24.45 -4.11
CA VAL A 193 10.13 -24.60 -5.54
C VAL A 193 9.95 -26.06 -5.93
N ILE A 194 9.13 -26.31 -6.95
CA ILE A 194 8.89 -27.64 -7.52
C ILE A 194 9.67 -27.72 -8.82
N TYR A 195 10.55 -28.70 -8.93
CA TYR A 195 11.24 -29.07 -10.16
C TYR A 195 10.63 -30.37 -10.66
N CYS A 196 9.85 -30.31 -11.73
CA CYS A 196 9.19 -31.46 -12.32
C CYS A 196 8.92 -31.18 -13.80
N ASP A 197 9.26 -32.13 -14.67
CA ASP A 197 9.03 -32.01 -16.11
C ASP A 197 7.64 -32.51 -16.54
N ASP A 198 7.00 -33.33 -15.69
CA ASP A 198 5.68 -33.89 -15.96
C ASP A 198 4.56 -33.05 -15.34
N GLU A 199 3.62 -32.61 -16.18
CA GLU A 199 2.50 -31.77 -15.75
C GLU A 199 1.55 -32.52 -14.82
N SER A 200 1.36 -33.82 -15.03
CA SER A 200 0.43 -34.62 -14.21
C SER A 200 0.95 -34.80 -12.78
N THR A 201 2.25 -35.08 -12.65
CA THR A 201 2.98 -35.17 -11.39
C THR A 201 3.04 -33.80 -10.71
N THR A 202 3.27 -32.72 -11.46
CA THR A 202 3.24 -31.35 -10.93
C THR A 202 1.89 -31.01 -10.29
N ARG A 203 0.77 -31.39 -10.92
CA ARG A 203 -0.58 -31.16 -10.34
C ARG A 203 -0.79 -31.93 -9.05
N LEU A 204 -0.34 -33.19 -8.97
CA LEU A 204 -0.45 -33.99 -7.75
C LEU A 204 0.41 -33.41 -6.60
N ILE A 205 1.62 -32.95 -6.91
CA ILE A 205 2.50 -32.28 -5.94
C ILE A 205 1.85 -30.98 -5.45
N TYR A 206 1.29 -30.19 -6.36
CA TYR A 206 0.59 -28.96 -6.01
C TYR A 206 -0.64 -29.23 -5.13
N ASP A 207 -1.44 -30.25 -5.44
CA ASP A 207 -2.58 -30.65 -4.62
C ASP A 207 -2.14 -31.07 -3.21
N ALA A 208 -1.06 -31.83 -3.08
CA ALA A 208 -0.48 -32.20 -1.79
C ALA A 208 -0.02 -30.95 -1.00
N LEU A 209 0.72 -30.04 -1.65
CA LEU A 209 1.13 -28.76 -1.06
C LEU A 209 -0.08 -27.93 -0.61
N SER A 210 -1.12 -27.86 -1.43
CA SER A 210 -2.34 -27.09 -1.12
C SER A 210 -3.10 -27.63 0.09
N SER A 211 -2.97 -28.94 0.38
CA SER A 211 -3.59 -29.58 1.54
C SER A 211 -2.85 -29.30 2.84
N VAL A 212 -1.53 -29.12 2.77
CA VAL A 212 -0.66 -28.85 3.93
C VAL A 212 -0.54 -27.36 4.22
N CYS A 213 -0.54 -26.53 3.17
CA CYS A 213 -0.42 -25.08 3.30
C CYS A 213 -1.78 -24.48 3.66
N ASN A 214 -1.80 -23.61 4.67
CA ASN A 214 -2.98 -22.79 4.90
C ASN A 214 -3.15 -21.84 3.71
N GLY A 215 -4.34 -21.80 3.11
CA GLY A 215 -4.69 -20.84 2.07
C GLY A 215 -5.52 -19.67 2.63
N ILE A 216 -5.32 -18.47 2.08
CA ILE A 216 -6.15 -17.26 2.25
C ILE A 216 -6.82 -16.93 0.93
#